data_AF-A0A2W7APQ0-F1
#
_entry.id   AF-A0A2W7APQ0-F1
#
_cell.length_a   1.000
_cell.length_b   1.000
_cell.length_c   1.000
_cell.angle_alpha   90.00
_cell.angle_beta   90.00
_cell.angle_gamma   90.00
#
_symmetry.space_group_name_H-M   'P 1'
#
loop_
_entity.id
_entity.type
_entity.pdbx_description
1 polymer ?
#
loop_
_entity_poly.entity_id
_entity_poly.type
_entity_poly.pdbx_seq_one_letter_code
_entity_poly.pdbx_strand_id
1 'polypeptide(L)'
;MKQTHYLTTTVQPGSRLDIALDDLTVGQTVEVIVIIQKPDQPPKANIDRRAFMKLPMAERRQLLATQAEAMREHYEQDLDWQDWVNLDIGVTDDEP
;
A
#
# COMPACT_ATOMS: atom_id res chain seq x y z
N MET A 1 -29.73 -21.22 -7.13
CA MET A 1 -29.06 -20.67 -5.92
C MET A 1 -27.63 -20.31 -6.32
N LYS A 2 -27.10 -19.14 -5.95
CA LYS A 2 -25.71 -18.77 -6.24
C LYS A 2 -24.80 -19.43 -5.19
N GLN A 3 -23.74 -20.10 -5.63
CA GLN A 3 -22.73 -20.72 -4.76
C GLN A 3 -21.41 -19.97 -4.93
N THR A 4 -20.82 -19.51 -3.83
CA THR A 4 -19.53 -18.80 -3.83
C THR A 4 -18.44 -19.77 -3.40
N HIS A 5 -17.39 -19.91 -4.21
CA HIS A 5 -16.21 -20.72 -3.89
C HIS A 5 -15.06 -19.81 -3.47
N TYR A 6 -14.49 -20.06 -2.29
CA TYR A 6 -13.29 -19.38 -1.83
C TYR A 6 -12.07 -20.21 -2.22
N LEU A 7 -11.22 -19.63 -3.07
CA LEU A 7 -9.99 -20.25 -3.57
C LEU A 7 -8.84 -19.27 -3.34
N THR A 8 -7.68 -19.80 -2.95
CA THR A 8 -6.44 -19.02 -2.85
C THR A 8 -5.54 -19.45 -4.01
N THR A 9 -5.09 -18.49 -4.82
CA THR A 9 -4.15 -18.73 -5.91
C THR A 9 -3.08 -17.65 -5.91
N THR A 10 -1.91 -17.96 -6.44
CA THR A 10 -0.78 -17.02 -6.55
C THR A 10 -0.81 -16.34 -7.92
N VAL A 11 -0.48 -15.05 -7.96
CA VAL A 11 -0.38 -14.28 -9.20
C VAL A 11 0.77 -14.83 -10.05
N GLN A 12 0.45 -15.22 -11.28
CA GLN A 12 1.40 -15.69 -12.29
C GLN A 12 2.04 -14.49 -13.02
N PRO A 13 3.18 -14.70 -13.73
CA PRO A 13 3.78 -13.67 -14.58
C PRO A 13 2.78 -13.00 -15.53
N GLY A 14 2.89 -11.69 -15.70
CA GLY A 14 1.97 -10.91 -16.53
C GLY A 14 0.61 -10.63 -15.85
N SER A 15 0.56 -10.61 -14.52
CA SER A 15 -0.65 -10.28 -13.74
C SER A 15 -1.82 -11.24 -14.00
N ARG A 16 -1.51 -12.52 -14.19
CA ARG A 16 -2.49 -13.56 -14.53
C ARG A 16 -2.87 -14.40 -13.31
N LEU A 17 -4.13 -14.80 -13.21
CA LEU A 17 -4.63 -15.75 -12.23
C LEU A 17 -5.10 -17.01 -12.97
N ASP A 18 -4.67 -18.18 -12.52
CA ASP A 18 -5.21 -19.45 -12.98
C ASP A 18 -6.15 -19.99 -11.89
N ILE A 19 -7.40 -20.25 -12.28
CA ILE A 19 -8.49 -20.69 -11.40
C ILE A 19 -9.06 -21.98 -12.01
N ALA A 20 -9.07 -23.05 -11.23
CA ALA A 20 -9.66 -24.33 -11.62
C ALA A 20 -10.84 -24.66 -10.69
N LEU A 21 -11.95 -25.06 -11.29
CA LEU A 21 -13.16 -25.50 -10.61
C LEU A 21 -13.68 -26.72 -11.37
N ASP A 22 -14.00 -27.80 -10.65
CA ASP A 22 -14.35 -29.08 -11.26
C ASP A 22 -15.74 -29.07 -11.94
N ASP A 23 -16.62 -28.15 -11.53
CA ASP A 23 -18.05 -28.14 -11.93
C ASP A 23 -18.38 -27.07 -12.99
N LEU A 24 -17.39 -26.61 -13.76
CA LEU A 24 -17.61 -25.61 -14.81
C LEU A 24 -18.07 -26.25 -16.12
N THR A 25 -19.13 -25.69 -16.69
CA THR A 25 -19.66 -26.11 -17.99
C THR A 25 -19.38 -25.06 -19.07
N VAL A 26 -19.10 -25.53 -20.29
CA VAL A 26 -18.81 -24.62 -21.43
C VAL A 26 -20.03 -23.75 -21.73
N GLY A 27 -19.84 -22.44 -21.80
CA GLY A 27 -20.90 -21.46 -22.04
C GLY A 27 -21.61 -20.95 -20.78
N GLN A 28 -21.21 -21.40 -19.59
CA GLN A 28 -21.71 -20.89 -18.32
C GLN A 28 -21.15 -19.50 -18.00
N THR A 29 -22.02 -18.59 -17.57
CA THR A 29 -21.60 -17.29 -17.01
C THR A 29 -21.19 -17.47 -15.55
N VAL A 30 -20.00 -17.00 -15.19
CA VAL A 30 -19.44 -17.06 -13.83
C VAL A 30 -19.13 -15.65 -13.33
N GLU A 31 -19.53 -15.35 -12.10
CA GLU A 31 -19.15 -14.12 -11.39
C GLU A 31 -17.92 -14.41 -10.52
N VAL A 32 -16.85 -13.61 -10.65
CA VAL A 32 -15.60 -13.78 -9.90
C VAL A 32 -15.40 -12.59 -8.96
N ILE A 33 -15.09 -12.87 -7.69
CA ILE A 33 -14.74 -11.87 -6.69
C ILE A 33 -13.24 -12.02 -6.38
N VAL A 34 -12.45 -10.97 -6.61
CA VAL A 34 -11.02 -10.95 -6.31
C VAL A 34 -10.77 -10.06 -5.09
N ILE A 35 -10.19 -10.64 -4.03
CA ILE A 35 -9.80 -9.92 -2.82
C ILE A 35 -8.28 -9.76 -2.83
N ILE A 36 -7.81 -8.53 -3.02
CA ILE A 36 -6.40 -8.20 -2.96
C ILE A 36 -6.11 -7.70 -1.55
N GLN A 37 -5.31 -8.45 -0.79
CA GLN A 37 -4.77 -7.96 0.46
C GLN A 37 -3.72 -6.90 0.12
N LYS A 38 -4.02 -5.63 0.38
CA LYS A 38 -2.96 -4.62 0.43
C LYS A 38 -2.12 -4.94 1.68
N PRO A 39 -0.77 -4.93 1.59
CA PRO A 39 0.03 -4.94 2.80
C PRO A 39 -0.50 -3.80 3.68
N ASP A 40 -0.69 -4.12 4.96
CA ASP A 40 -1.26 -3.21 5.94
C ASP A 40 -0.52 -1.88 5.80
N GLN A 41 -1.25 -0.84 5.40
CA GLN A 41 -0.68 0.51 5.40
C GLN A 41 -0.15 0.70 6.82
N PRO A 42 1.15 1.05 7.00
CA PRO A 42 1.73 1.13 8.34
C PRO A 42 0.75 1.90 9.20
N PRO A 43 0.37 1.34 10.37
CA PRO A 43 -0.75 1.85 11.14
C PRO A 43 -0.57 3.34 11.23
N LYS A 44 -1.54 4.11 10.70
CA LYS A 44 -1.53 5.57 10.84
C LYS A 44 -1.35 5.80 12.33
N ALA A 45 -0.13 6.14 12.73
CA ALA A 45 0.18 6.34 14.12
C ALA A 45 -0.66 7.55 14.50
N ASN A 46 -1.81 7.28 15.11
CA ASN A 46 -2.71 8.31 15.59
C ASN A 46 -2.03 8.84 16.85
N ILE A 47 -0.93 9.55 16.64
CA ILE A 47 -0.26 10.30 17.68
C ILE A 47 -1.29 11.31 18.14
N ASP A 48 -1.75 11.16 19.39
CA ASP A 48 -2.47 12.25 20.03
C ASP A 48 -1.53 13.45 20.05
N ARG A 49 -1.81 14.42 19.17
CA ARG A 49 -1.00 15.62 18.97
C ARG A 49 -0.81 16.38 20.28
N ARG A 50 -1.80 16.37 21.18
CA ARG A 50 -1.72 17.05 22.47
C ARG A 50 -0.81 16.30 23.43
N ALA A 51 -0.87 14.97 23.45
CA ALA A 51 0.02 14.16 24.26
C ALA A 51 1.47 14.26 23.77
N PHE A 52 1.68 14.21 22.45
CA PHE A 52 3.00 14.32 21.84
C PHE A 52 3.68 15.66 22.11
N MET A 53 2.94 16.78 22.02
CA MET A 53 3.51 18.10 22.29
C MET A 53 3.91 18.31 23.76
N LYS A 54 3.36 17.51 24.68
CA LYS A 54 3.77 17.52 26.10
C LYS A 54 5.07 16.75 26.34
N LEU A 55 5.52 15.93 25.38
CA LEU A 55 6.75 15.17 25.53
C LEU A 55 7.99 16.08 25.42
N PRO A 56 9.05 15.79 26.19
CA PRO A 56 10.36 16.40 26.00
C PRO A 56 10.85 16.28 24.56
N MET A 57 11.70 17.22 24.14
CA MET A 57 12.22 17.25 22.76
C MET A 57 13.05 16.02 22.40
N ALA A 58 13.68 15.35 23.36
CA ALA A 58 14.39 14.11 23.13
C ALA A 58 13.42 12.96 22.76
N GLU A 59 12.35 12.80 23.54
CA GLU A 59 11.34 11.76 23.32
C GLU A 59 10.58 11.97 22.01
N ARG A 60 10.24 13.24 21.69
CA ARG A 60 9.64 13.58 20.39
C ARG A 60 10.53 13.18 19.22
N ARG A 61 11.84 13.45 19.30
CA ARG A 61 12.80 13.09 18.26
C ARG A 61 12.92 11.59 18.07
N GLN A 62 12.98 10.84 19.17
CA GLN A 62 13.06 9.38 19.12
C GLN A 62 11.81 8.78 18.46
N LEU A 63 10.61 9.25 18.84
CA LEU A 63 9.35 8.78 18.25
C LEU A 63 9.26 9.08 16.75
N LEU A 64 9.65 10.29 16.33
CA LEU A 64 9.64 10.67 14.91
C LEU A 64 10.66 9.85 14.10
N ALA A 65 11.85 9.58 14.66
CA ALA A 65 12.86 8.75 13.99
C ALA A 65 12.38 7.31 13.79
N THR A 66 11.75 6.70 14.80
CA THR A 66 11.17 5.35 14.66
C THR A 66 10.09 5.31 13.57
N GLN A 67 9.25 6.35 13.47
CA GLN A 67 8.23 6.41 12.43
C GLN A 67 8.83 6.63 11.05
N ALA A 68 9.83 7.48 10.91
CA ALA A 68 10.52 7.70 9.64
C ALA A 68 11.18 6.41 9.13
N GLU A 69 11.85 5.66 10.00
CA GLU A 69 12.48 4.39 9.64
C GLU A 69 11.44 3.35 9.19
N ALA A 70 10.29 3.25 9.88
CA ALA A 70 9.22 2.34 9.50
C ALA A 70 8.58 2.69 8.14
N MET A 71 8.71 3.94 7.68
CA MET A 71 8.20 4.38 6.38
C MET A 71 9.27 4.36 5.28
N ARG A 72 10.54 4.09 5.61
CA ARG A 72 11.66 4.17 4.67
C ARG A 72 11.46 3.26 3.45
N GLU A 73 11.13 1.99 3.69
CA GLU A 73 10.93 1.01 2.63
C GLU A 73 9.82 1.44 1.64
N HIS A 74 8.75 2.05 2.16
CA HIS A 74 7.63 2.52 1.33
C HIS A 74 8.05 3.68 0.40
N TYR A 75 8.79 4.66 0.90
CA TYR A 75 9.27 5.79 0.10
C TYR A 75 10.51 5.48 -0.75
N GLU A 76 11.27 4.42 -0.44
CA GLU A 76 12.36 3.94 -1.29
C GLU A 76 11.83 3.21 -2.54
N GLN A 77 10.68 2.53 -2.43
CA GLN A 77 10.08 1.75 -3.52
C GLN A 77 9.14 2.59 -4.40
N ASP A 78 8.45 3.56 -3.81
CA ASP A 78 7.53 4.46 -4.49
C ASP A 78 8.19 5.84 -4.59
N LEU A 79 8.54 6.29 -5.79
CA LEU A 79 9.20 7.58 -6.03
C LEU A 79 8.22 8.70 -6.37
N ASP A 80 6.91 8.43 -6.40
CA ASP A 80 5.90 9.43 -6.79
C ASP A 80 5.96 10.66 -5.87
N TRP A 81 6.40 10.49 -4.61
CA TRP A 81 6.62 11.60 -3.67
C TRP A 81 7.64 12.64 -4.16
N GLN A 82 8.61 12.27 -5.01
CA GLN A 82 9.60 13.20 -5.55
C GLN A 82 8.96 14.22 -6.47
N ASP A 83 7.98 13.81 -7.27
CA ASP A 83 7.23 14.70 -8.17
C ASP A 83 6.40 15.71 -7.38
N TRP A 84 5.82 15.30 -6.25
CA TRP A 84 5.11 16.21 -5.33
C TRP A 84 6.06 17.23 -4.67
N VAL A 85 7.28 16.82 -4.33
CA VAL A 85 8.30 17.69 -3.73
C VAL A 85 8.83 18.69 -4.76
N ASN A 86 9.08 18.27 -6.00
CA ASN A 86 9.57 19.16 -7.06
C ASN A 86 8.53 20.23 -7.44
N LEU A 87 7.24 19.91 -7.38
CA LEU A 87 6.15 20.86 -7.65
C LEU A 87 6.07 22.00 -6.62
N ASP A 88 6.43 21.75 -5.36
CA ASP A 88 6.32 22.73 -4.27
C ASP A 88 7.58 23.62 -4.12
N ILE A 89 8.75 23.12 -4.52
CA ILE A 89 10.04 23.83 -4.36
C ILE A 89 10.39 24.67 -5.61
N GLY A 90 9.66 24.53 -6.72
CA GLY A 90 9.90 25.30 -7.94
C GLY A 90 11.25 24.99 -8.60
N VAL A 91 11.83 23.82 -8.30
CA VAL A 91 12.99 23.31 -9.03
C VAL A 91 12.46 22.72 -10.34
N THR A 92 12.20 23.60 -11.30
CA THR A 92 12.16 23.21 -12.70
C THR A 92 13.60 22.94 -13.11
N ASP A 93 13.86 21.80 -13.74
CA ASP A 93 15.10 21.52 -14.45
C ASP A 93 15.33 22.62 -15.49
N ASP A 94 16.04 23.67 -15.09
CA ASP A 94 16.60 24.67 -15.99
C ASP A 94 17.93 24.07 -16.49
N GLU A 95 17.83 23.21 -17.49
CA GLU A 95 18.96 22.73 -18.28
C GLU A 95 19.03 23.54 -19.60
N PRO A 96 20.21 24.10 -19.92
CA PRO A 96 20.71 24.09 -21.29
C PRO A 96 21.89 23.13 -21.48
#